data_AF-A0A3A5PZB8-F1
#
_entry.id   AF-A0A3A5PZB8-F1
#
_cell.length_a   1.000
_cell.length_b   1.000
_cell.length_c   1.000
_cell.angle_alpha   90.00
_cell.angle_beta   90.00
_cell.angle_gamma   90.00
#
_symmetry.space_group_name_H-M   'P 1'
#
loop_
_entity.id
_entity.type
_entity.pdbx_description
1 polymer ?
#
loop_
_entity_poly.entity_id
_entity_poly.type
_entity_poly.pdbx_seq_one_letter_code
_entity_poly.pdbx_strand_id
1 'polypeptide(L)'
;LVEGTLTSSIWTDRNGENHIQHSIIADSIAFVNAGKAFDNGQNADAADTPATKARKAAKAEGEAPVPPADAPQDKSEDLPF
;
A
#
# COMPACT_ATOMS: atom_id res chain seq x y z
N LEU A 1 -7.07 14.45 2.49
CA LEU A 1 -6.77 15.65 1.69
C LEU A 1 -5.38 15.47 1.11
N VAL A 2 -5.21 15.79 -0.18
CA VAL A 2 -3.92 15.72 -0.87
C VAL A 2 -3.65 17.08 -1.46
N GLU A 3 -2.44 17.61 -1.26
CA GLU A 3 -1.95 18.83 -1.90
C GLU A 3 -0.75 18.47 -2.77
N GLY A 4 -0.64 19.09 -3.94
CA GLY A 4 0.43 18.79 -4.88
C GLY A 4 0.19 19.36 -6.27
N THR A 5 1.00 18.90 -7.22
CA THR A 5 0.94 19.35 -8.61
C THR A 5 0.15 18.36 -9.46
N LEU A 6 -0.86 18.87 -10.19
CA LEU A 6 -1.60 18.09 -11.18
C LEU A 6 -0.78 17.99 -12.48
N THR A 7 -0.59 16.77 -12.95
CA THR A 7 0.08 16.43 -14.21
C THR A 7 -0.86 15.62 -15.11
N SER A 8 -0.63 15.67 -16.42
CA SER A 8 -1.40 14.91 -17.40
C SER A 8 -0.49 14.33 -18.48
N SER A 9 -0.78 13.11 -18.92
CA SER A 9 -0.05 12.44 -20.01
C SER A 9 -1.01 11.72 -20.95
N ILE A 10 -0.62 11.62 -22.22
CA ILE A 10 -1.33 10.82 -23.22
C ILE A 10 -0.54 9.54 -23.45
N TRP A 11 -1.22 8.40 -23.45
CA TRP A 11 -0.64 7.11 -23.81
C TRP A 11 -1.56 6.36 -24.77
N THR A 12 -0.99 5.49 -25.58
CA THR A 12 -1.73 4.66 -26.54
C THR A 12 -1.82 3.24 -26.00
N ASP A 13 -3.00 2.66 -25.97
CA ASP A 13 -3.20 1.29 -25.53
C ASP A 13 -2.79 0.26 -26.60
N ARG A 14 -2.95 -1.03 -26.28
CA ARG A 14 -2.59 -2.14 -27.18
C ARG A 14 -3.46 -2.22 -28.44
N ASN A 15 -4.64 -1.60 -28.41
CA ASN A 15 -5.57 -1.55 -29.53
C ASN A 15 -5.32 -0.31 -30.42
N GLY A 16 -4.40 0.58 -30.04
CA GLY A 16 -4.11 1.81 -30.74
C GLY A 16 -5.01 2.99 -30.31
N GLU A 17 -5.81 2.84 -29.26
CA GLU A 17 -6.64 3.94 -28.76
C GLU A 17 -5.83 4.86 -27.84
N ASN A 18 -6.03 6.17 -27.99
CA ASN A 18 -5.36 7.17 -27.16
C ASN A 18 -6.15 7.42 -25.88
N HIS A 19 -5.44 7.39 -24.75
CA HIS A 19 -5.96 7.62 -23.41
C HIS A 19 -5.27 8.81 -22.76
N ILE A 20 -6.02 9.54 -21.94
CA ILE A 20 -5.49 10.63 -21.11
C ILE A 20 -5.45 10.15 -19.67
N GLN A 21 -4.28 10.26 -19.03
CA GLN A 21 -4.09 10.00 -17.61
C GLN A 21 -3.85 11.32 -16.89
N HIS A 22 -4.56 11.53 -15.79
CA HIS A 22 -4.28 12.60 -14.83
C HIS A 22 -3.59 12.01 -13.60
N SER A 23 -2.64 12.73 -13.02
CA SER A 23 -1.92 12.28 -11.82
C SER A 23 -1.55 13.46 -10.95
N ILE A 24 -1.70 13.33 -9.64
CA ILE A 24 -1.30 14.34 -8.67
C ILE A 24 0.01 13.88 -8.05
N ILE A 25 1.08 14.64 -8.29
CA ILE A 25 2.33 14.47 -7.56
C ILE A 25 2.14 15.18 -6.23
N ALA A 26 1.95 14.41 -5.17
CA ALA A 26 1.63 14.93 -3.85
C ALA A 26 2.87 15.51 -3.15
N ASP A 27 2.77 16.75 -2.71
CA ASP A 27 3.72 17.38 -1.79
C ASP A 27 3.33 17.05 -0.34
N SER A 28 2.03 16.95 -0.05
CA SER A 28 1.49 16.64 1.28
C SER A 28 0.23 15.78 1.21
N ILE A 29 0.05 14.89 2.20
CA ILE A 29 -1.14 14.03 2.35
C ILE A 29 -1.60 14.08 3.81
N ALA A 30 -2.85 14.49 4.02
CA ALA A 30 -3.51 14.53 5.32
C ALA A 30 -4.69 13.55 5.40
N PHE A 31 -4.77 12.81 6.51
CA PHE A 31 -5.90 11.92 6.82
C PHE A 31 -6.93 12.68 7.64
N VAL A 32 -8.10 12.97 7.06
CA VAL A 32 -9.10 13.88 7.66
C VAL A 32 -10.24 13.15 8.37
N ASN A 33 -10.16 11.83 8.50
CA ASN A 33 -11.09 11.02 9.30
C ASN A 33 -10.35 9.78 9.81
N ALA A 34 -9.81 9.85 11.03
CA ALA A 34 -9.62 8.65 11.82
C ALA A 34 -11.02 8.25 12.27
N GLY A 35 -11.62 7.21 11.68
CA GLY A 35 -13.01 6.82 11.94
C GLY A 35 -13.35 6.91 13.43
N LYS A 36 -14.59 7.35 13.75
CA LYS A 36 -15.09 7.41 15.13
C LYS A 36 -14.59 6.18 15.88
N ALA A 37 -13.86 6.37 16.97
CA ALA A 37 -13.54 5.29 17.87
C ALA A 37 -14.85 4.54 18.13
N PHE A 38 -14.90 3.25 17.76
CA PHE A 38 -16.10 2.45 17.98
C PHE A 38 -16.45 2.56 19.45
N ASP A 39 -17.67 3.03 19.68
CA ASP A 39 -18.22 3.40 20.96
C ASP A 39 -18.39 2.15 21.82
N ASN A 40 -17.28 1.66 22.38
CA ASN A 40 -17.27 0.69 23.47
C ASN A 40 -16.74 1.37 24.74
N GLY A 41 -17.25 2.59 25.04
CA GLY A 41 -17.37 3.11 26.40
C GLY A 41 -16.13 3.15 27.30
N GLN A 42 -14.91 3.18 26.77
CA GLN A 42 -13.71 3.40 27.59
C GLN A 42 -12.89 4.54 27.02
N ASN A 43 -12.86 5.60 27.83
CA ASN A 43 -12.33 6.92 27.54
C ASN A 43 -10.91 6.93 26.96
N ALA A 44 -10.72 7.95 26.13
CA ALA A 44 -9.46 8.55 25.76
C ALA A 44 -8.47 8.65 26.93
N ASP A 45 -7.43 7.81 26.91
CA ASP A 45 -6.04 8.23 27.18
C ASP A 45 -5.11 7.05 26.85
N ALA A 46 -4.66 6.99 25.61
CA ALA A 46 -3.47 6.22 25.29
C ALA A 46 -2.83 6.87 24.08
N ALA A 47 -1.77 7.62 24.34
CA ALA A 47 -0.79 8.03 23.36
C ALA A 47 -0.30 6.78 22.61
N ASP A 48 -0.95 6.46 21.49
CA ASP A 48 -0.56 5.37 20.62
C ASP A 48 0.64 5.82 19.78
N THR A 49 1.76 5.95 20.47
CA THR A 49 3.07 6.15 19.83
C THR A 49 3.41 4.92 18.99
N PRO A 50 4.10 5.08 17.85
CA PRO A 50 4.41 3.99 16.91
C PRO A 50 5.21 2.82 17.53
N ALA A 51 5.74 2.98 18.75
CA ALA A 51 6.45 1.96 19.50
C ALA A 51 5.57 0.75 19.89
N THR A 52 4.26 0.92 20.08
CA THR A 52 3.39 -0.18 20.56
C THR A 52 3.03 -1.17 19.46
N LYS A 53 2.94 -0.74 18.20
CA LYS A 53 2.72 -1.65 17.06
C LYS A 53 3.94 -2.53 16.75
N ALA A 54 5.15 -2.06 17.04
CA ALA A 54 6.39 -2.83 16.78
C ALA A 54 6.49 -4.10 17.64
N ARG A 55 5.94 -4.12 18.86
CA ARG A 55 6.03 -5.28 19.76
C ARG A 55 5.06 -6.42 19.42
N LYS A 56 4.03 -6.19 18.62
CA LYS A 56 3.09 -7.25 18.19
C LYS A 56 3.53 -7.95 16.90
N ALA A 57 4.48 -7.37 16.17
CA ALA A 57 5.08 -7.95 14.96
C ALA A 57 6.31 -8.85 15.24
N ALA A 58 6.94 -8.73 16.42
CA ALA A 58 8.18 -9.45 16.74
C ALA A 58 7.97 -10.86 17.34
N LYS A 59 6.79 -11.48 17.19
CA LYS A 59 6.49 -12.82 17.73
C LYS A 59 5.96 -13.80 16.68
N ALA A 60 6.28 -13.55 15.41
CA ALA A 60 6.01 -14.44 14.28
C ALA A 60 7.30 -14.78 13.50
N GLU A 61 8.44 -14.89 14.19
CA GLU A 61 9.56 -15.69 13.68
C GLU A 61 9.18 -17.16 13.87
N GLY A 62 8.70 -17.83 12.81
CA GLY A 62 8.46 -19.28 12.93
C GLY A 62 7.81 -19.99 11.75
N GLU A 63 6.95 -19.34 10.96
CA GLU A 63 6.36 -19.99 9.77
C GLU A 63 6.31 -19.00 8.62
N ALA A 64 7.31 -19.07 7.74
CA ALA A 64 7.14 -18.54 6.40
C ALA A 64 5.96 -19.29 5.75
N PRO A 65 4.93 -18.58 5.25
CA PRO A 65 3.85 -19.24 4.53
C PRO A 65 4.44 -19.94 3.31
N VAL A 66 4.22 -21.25 3.19
CA VAL A 66 4.62 -22.01 2.00
C VAL A 66 3.84 -21.46 0.81
N PRO A 67 4.49 -21.09 -0.30
CA PRO A 67 3.78 -20.63 -1.48
C PRO A 67 2.84 -21.74 -1.99
N PRO A 68 1.65 -21.39 -2.49
CA PRO A 68 0.73 -22.37 -3.06
C PRO A 68 1.42 -23.12 -4.20
N ALA A 69 1.21 -24.44 -4.27
CA ALA A 69 1.89 -25.34 -5.23
C ALA A 69 1.65 -24.97 -6.70
N ASP A 70 0.63 -24.16 -6.99
CA ASP A 70 0.26 -23.68 -8.33
C ASP A 70 0.67 -22.23 -8.60
N ALA A 71 1.41 -21.58 -7.69
CA ALA A 71 2.12 -20.38 -8.07
C ALA A 71 3.13 -20.79 -9.15
N PRO A 72 3.10 -20.19 -10.36
CA PRO A 72 4.12 -20.47 -11.36
C PRO A 72 5.47 -20.17 -10.70
N GLN A 73 6.20 -21.23 -10.36
CA GLN A 73 7.60 -21.12 -9.98
C GLN A 73 8.24 -20.40 -11.15
N ASP A 74 8.76 -19.20 -10.89
CA ASP A 74 9.61 -18.47 -11.80
C ASP A 74 10.85 -19.34 -12.03
N LYS A 75 10.69 -20.34 -12.89
CA LYS A 75 11.79 -20.95 -13.61
C LYS A 75 12.25 -19.83 -14.50
N SER A 76 13.10 -19.02 -13.90
CA SER A 76 14.25 -18.42 -14.56
C SER A 76 14.89 -19.56 -15.35
N GLU A 77 14.36 -19.81 -16.55
CA GLU A 77 15.16 -20.26 -17.67
C GLU A 77 16.22 -19.18 -17.77
N ASP A 78 17.34 -19.49 -17.14
CA ASP A 78 18.61 -18.79 -17.17
C ASP A 78 18.95 -18.56 -18.65
N LEU A 79 18.50 -17.41 -19.17
CA LEU A 79 18.68 -17.05 -20.55
C LEU A 79 20.19 -16.82 -20.76
N PRO A 80 20.84 -17.54 -21.69
CA PRO A 80 22.28 -17.44 -21.84
C PRO A 80 22.68 -16.03 -22.29
N PHE A 81 23.76 -15.52 -21.69
CA PHE A 81 24.41 -14.25 -22.04
C PHE A 81 25.02 -14.28 -23.46
#